data_AF-A0A401XMF7-F1
#
_entry.id   AF-A0A401XMF7-F1
#
_cell.length_a   1.000
_cell.length_b   1.000
_cell.length_c   1.000
_cell.angle_alpha   90.00
_cell.angle_beta   90.00
_cell.angle_gamma   90.00
#
_symmetry.space_group_name_H-M   'P 1'
#
loop_
_entity.id
_entity.type
_entity.pdbx_description
1 polymer ?
#
loop_
_entity_poly.entity_id
_entity_poly.type
_entity_poly.pdbx_seq_one_letter_code
_entity_poly.pdbx_strand_id
1 'polypeptide(L)'
;MVVAACVMTIACKKEKKDDLISPTQITDINDLKAPDNFSWKTHGDFKFEISGNQVGIVEISHEQTILHRAVVVPGETYKVDLGIPAFMKEVEVTLNGVTKKADLKNPIQKINF
;
A
#
# COMPACT_ATOMS: atom_id res chain seq x y z
N MET A 1 -2.99 -35.04 48.55
CA MET A 1 -2.58 -34.64 47.19
C MET A 1 -3.01 -33.19 47.01
N VAL A 2 -2.08 -32.24 47.13
CA VAL A 2 -2.36 -30.80 47.15
C VAL A 2 -2.40 -30.31 45.70
N VAL A 3 -3.56 -29.88 45.23
CA VAL A 3 -3.74 -29.34 43.88
C VAL A 3 -3.32 -27.87 43.91
N ALA A 4 -2.14 -27.59 43.37
CA ALA A 4 -1.60 -26.25 43.22
C ALA A 4 -2.40 -25.49 42.15
N ALA A 5 -3.05 -24.41 42.55
CA ALA A 5 -3.73 -23.48 41.66
C ALA A 5 -2.70 -22.63 40.90
N CYS A 6 -2.55 -22.88 39.60
CA CYS A 6 -1.78 -22.03 38.69
C CYS A 6 -2.51 -20.70 38.49
N VAL A 7 -2.02 -19.65 39.14
CA VAL A 7 -2.43 -18.26 38.92
C VAL A 7 -1.91 -17.81 37.55
N MET A 8 -2.77 -17.77 36.55
CA MET A 8 -2.47 -17.14 35.26
C MET A 8 -2.46 -15.62 35.45
N THR A 9 -1.27 -15.02 35.58
CA THR A 9 -1.11 -13.58 35.49
C THR A 9 -1.26 -13.16 34.04
N ILE A 10 -2.47 -12.76 33.66
CA ILE A 10 -2.73 -12.05 32.40
C ILE A 10 -2.06 -10.68 32.53
N ALA A 11 -0.82 -10.58 32.05
CA ALA A 11 -0.14 -9.32 31.88
C ALA A 11 -0.81 -8.55 30.74
N CYS A 12 -1.88 -7.81 31.08
CA CYS A 12 -2.42 -6.76 30.22
C CYS A 12 -1.33 -5.73 30.00
N LYS A 13 -0.60 -5.84 28.88
CA LYS A 13 0.18 -4.73 28.33
C LYS A 13 -0.82 -3.63 27.99
N LYS A 14 -0.92 -2.64 28.87
CA LYS A 14 -1.60 -1.38 28.62
C LYS A 14 -0.87 -0.73 27.44
N GLU A 15 -1.45 -0.84 26.25
CA GLU A 15 -1.04 -0.03 25.10
C GLU A 15 -1.12 1.43 25.56
N LYS A 16 0.04 2.09 25.62
CA LYS A 16 0.06 3.54 25.72
C LYS A 16 -0.53 4.02 24.41
N LYS A 17 -1.80 4.45 24.44
CA LYS A 17 -2.29 5.39 23.45
C LYS A 17 -1.40 6.61 23.58
N ASP A 18 -0.63 6.90 22.54
CA ASP A 18 0.05 8.18 22.44
C ASP A 18 -1.02 9.27 22.60
N ASP A 19 -0.90 10.06 23.66
CA ASP A 19 -1.70 11.26 23.85
C ASP A 19 -1.29 12.23 22.75
N LEU A 20 -1.93 12.09 21.58
CA LEU A 20 -1.82 13.04 20.50
C LEU A 20 -2.39 14.37 21.02
N ILE A 21 -1.50 15.28 21.35
CA ILE A 21 -1.84 16.63 21.80
C ILE A 21 -2.69 17.27 20.70
N SER A 22 -3.87 17.78 21.07
CA SER A 22 -4.77 18.44 20.14
C SER A 22 -4.05 19.61 19.46
N PRO A 23 -4.21 19.84 18.14
CA PRO A 23 -3.52 20.91 17.41
C PRO A 23 -3.71 22.31 18.01
N THR A 24 -4.80 22.51 18.78
CA THR A 24 -5.13 23.74 19.48
C THR A 24 -4.25 24.07 20.70
N GLN A 25 -3.37 23.18 21.14
CA GLN A 25 -2.48 23.37 22.30
C GLN A 25 -1.00 23.54 21.92
N ILE A 26 -0.68 23.54 20.62
CA ILE A 26 0.70 23.63 20.12
C ILE A 26 1.09 25.10 20.05
N THR A 27 2.01 25.52 20.91
CA THR A 27 2.50 26.91 20.96
C THR A 27 3.89 27.08 20.37
N ASP A 28 4.68 26.00 20.27
CA ASP A 28 6.04 26.00 19.75
C ASP A 28 6.23 24.86 18.72
N ILE A 29 7.12 25.05 17.74
CA ILE A 29 7.48 24.02 16.75
C ILE A 29 8.09 22.78 17.42
N ASN A 30 8.72 22.95 18.59
CA ASN A 30 9.29 21.86 19.38
C ASN A 30 8.23 20.94 20.00
N ASP A 31 6.96 21.36 20.02
CA ASP A 31 5.84 20.55 20.53
C ASP A 31 5.24 19.61 19.46
N LEU A 32 5.68 19.75 18.19
CA LEU A 32 5.24 18.88 17.10
C LEU A 32 5.83 17.48 17.23
N LYS A 33 4.97 16.50 17.53
CA LYS A 33 5.34 15.08 17.55
C LYS A 33 4.62 14.34 16.43
N ALA A 34 5.37 13.59 15.64
CA ALA A 34 4.79 12.60 14.74
C ALA A 34 4.43 11.34 15.56
N PRO A 35 3.30 10.67 15.26
CA PRO A 35 3.01 9.36 15.83
C PRO A 35 4.15 8.36 15.60
N ASP A 36 4.35 7.40 16.51
CA ASP A 36 5.39 6.38 16.37
C ASP A 36 5.22 5.51 15.11
N ASN A 37 4.00 5.42 14.58
CA ASN A 37 3.69 4.71 13.33
C ASN A 37 3.69 5.61 12.08
N PHE A 38 4.11 6.87 12.20
CA PHE A 38 4.17 7.78 11.07
C PHE A 38 5.30 7.39 10.11
N SER A 39 4.95 7.16 8.86
CA SER A 39 5.91 6.88 7.79
C SER A 39 6.21 8.16 7.01
N TRP A 40 7.48 8.58 7.01
CA TRP A 40 7.97 9.67 6.16
C TRP A 40 8.05 9.29 4.68
N LYS A 41 7.80 8.03 4.31
CA LYS A 41 7.81 7.58 2.92
C LYS A 41 6.64 8.19 2.16
N THR A 42 6.96 8.97 1.13
CA THR A 42 5.98 9.61 0.25
C THR A 42 5.57 8.72 -0.92
N HIS A 43 6.33 7.65 -1.18
CA HIS A 43 6.07 6.67 -2.24
C HIS A 43 6.24 5.24 -1.71
N GLY A 44 5.48 4.32 -2.28
CA GLY A 44 5.69 2.87 -2.16
C GLY A 44 6.18 2.30 -3.48
N ASP A 45 7.03 1.28 -3.41
CA ASP A 45 7.50 0.54 -4.58
C ASP A 45 6.58 -0.66 -4.84
N PHE A 46 5.99 -0.69 -6.04
CA PHE A 46 5.02 -1.71 -6.43
C PHE A 46 5.48 -2.44 -7.69
N LYS A 47 5.50 -3.77 -7.62
CA LYS A 47 5.79 -4.63 -8.76
C LYS A 47 4.51 -5.00 -9.48
N PHE A 48 4.45 -4.70 -10.77
CA PHE A 48 3.37 -5.13 -11.64
C PHE A 48 3.86 -6.28 -12.51
N GLU A 49 3.15 -7.41 -12.47
CA GLU A 49 3.30 -8.54 -13.36
C GLU A 49 2.04 -8.64 -14.21
N ILE A 50 2.14 -8.19 -15.46
CA ILE A 50 1.01 -8.03 -16.38
C ILE A 50 1.16 -9.05 -17.51
N SER A 51 0.13 -9.85 -17.76
CA SER A 51 0.05 -10.74 -18.91
C SER A 51 -1.25 -10.50 -19.68
N GLY A 52 -1.23 -10.82 -20.98
CA GLY A 52 -2.40 -10.73 -21.84
C GLY A 52 -2.39 -11.78 -22.93
N ASN A 53 -3.56 -12.11 -23.47
CA ASN A 53 -3.72 -13.05 -24.58
C ASN A 53 -3.55 -12.41 -25.98
N GLN A 54 -3.46 -11.08 -26.04
CA GLN A 54 -3.35 -10.30 -27.26
C GLN A 54 -2.26 -9.25 -27.12
N VAL A 55 -1.69 -8.84 -28.26
CA VAL A 55 -0.77 -7.70 -28.28
C VAL A 55 -1.55 -6.41 -27.99
N GLY A 56 -0.96 -5.51 -27.22
CA GLY A 56 -1.58 -4.24 -26.90
C GLY A 56 -0.72 -3.33 -26.06
N ILE A 57 -1.17 -2.10 -25.89
CA ILE A 57 -0.56 -1.15 -24.97
C ILE A 57 -1.29 -1.30 -23.64
N VAL A 58 -0.55 -1.68 -22.59
CA VAL A 58 -1.04 -1.55 -21.23
C VAL A 58 -0.75 -0.15 -20.71
N GLU A 59 -1.74 0.42 -20.05
CA GLU A 59 -1.64 1.68 -19.33
C GLU A 59 -1.92 1.44 -17.85
N ILE A 60 -1.06 1.99 -16.98
CA ILE A 60 -1.31 2.08 -15.54
C ILE A 60 -1.60 3.55 -15.24
N SER A 61 -2.77 3.85 -14.70
CA SER A 61 -3.26 5.22 -14.48
C SER A 61 -4.00 5.38 -13.17
N HIS A 62 -4.16 6.64 -12.74
CA HIS A 62 -4.95 7.04 -11.59
C HIS A 62 -5.61 8.39 -11.88
N GLU A 63 -6.94 8.47 -11.77
CA GLU A 63 -7.71 9.72 -11.96
C GLU A 63 -7.26 10.52 -13.20
N GLN A 64 -7.20 9.86 -14.37
CA GLN A 64 -6.78 10.43 -15.66
C GLN A 64 -5.28 10.69 -15.83
N THR A 65 -4.46 10.52 -14.78
CA THR A 65 -3.01 10.62 -14.87
C THR A 65 -2.41 9.28 -15.25
N ILE A 66 -1.62 9.27 -16.32
CA ILE A 66 -0.89 8.08 -16.77
C ILE A 66 0.40 7.97 -15.96
N LEU A 67 0.52 6.90 -15.19
CA LEU A 67 1.72 6.60 -14.40
C LEU A 67 2.75 5.84 -15.23
N HIS A 68 2.27 4.92 -16.09
CA HIS A 68 3.15 4.08 -16.91
C HIS A 68 2.43 3.54 -18.15
N ARG A 69 3.19 3.29 -19.22
CA ARG A 69 2.71 2.62 -20.45
C ARG A 69 3.75 1.65 -20.99
N ALA A 70 3.32 0.49 -21.45
CA ALA A 70 4.18 -0.50 -22.07
C ALA A 70 3.43 -1.34 -23.11
N VAL A 71 4.17 -1.98 -24.01
CA VAL A 71 3.61 -2.99 -24.91
C VAL A 71 3.65 -4.34 -24.21
N VAL A 72 2.51 -5.04 -24.21
CA VAL A 72 2.40 -6.43 -23.75
C VAL A 72 2.23 -7.33 -24.97
N VAL A 73 2.96 -8.44 -24.99
CA VAL A 73 2.94 -9.43 -26.07
C VAL A 73 2.34 -10.74 -25.54
N PRO A 74 1.53 -11.47 -26.33
CA PRO A 74 0.95 -12.74 -25.91
C PRO A 74 2.01 -13.76 -25.48
N GLY A 75 1.73 -14.49 -24.39
CA GLY A 75 2.62 -15.53 -23.87
C GLY A 75 3.77 -15.03 -23.01
N GLU A 76 3.94 -13.72 -22.89
CA GLU A 76 4.93 -13.10 -22.01
C GLU A 76 4.27 -12.41 -20.82
N THR A 77 4.98 -12.39 -19.69
CA THR A 77 4.59 -11.57 -18.53
C THR A 77 5.49 -10.34 -18.52
N TYR A 78 4.89 -9.19 -18.80
CA TYR A 78 5.53 -7.90 -18.63
C TYR A 78 5.71 -7.61 -17.13
N LYS A 79 6.92 -7.19 -16.74
CA LYS A 79 7.25 -6.88 -15.34
C LYS A 79 7.82 -5.47 -15.22
N VAL A 80 7.30 -4.69 -14.28
CA VAL A 80 7.80 -3.35 -13.98
C VAL A 80 7.68 -3.05 -12.48
N ASP A 81 8.67 -2.38 -11.93
CA ASP A 81 8.63 -1.80 -10.58
C ASP A 81 8.31 -0.31 -10.72
N LEU A 82 7.26 0.16 -10.04
CA LEU A 82 6.78 1.54 -10.10
C LEU A 82 6.73 2.15 -8.69
N GLY A 83 7.33 3.33 -8.55
CA GLY A 83 7.15 4.18 -7.37
C GLY A 83 5.81 4.91 -7.46
N ILE A 84 4.87 4.56 -6.59
CA ILE A 84 3.53 5.17 -6.55
C ILE A 84 3.40 5.98 -5.26
N PRO A 85 2.84 7.21 -5.31
CA PRO A 85 2.61 8.00 -4.11
C PRO A 85 1.84 7.24 -3.02
N ALA A 86 2.33 7.29 -1.78
CA ALA A 86 1.85 6.46 -0.67
C ALA A 86 0.40 6.75 -0.25
N PHE A 87 -0.17 7.88 -0.66
CA PHE A 87 -1.57 8.20 -0.42
C PHE A 87 -2.53 7.50 -1.39
N MET A 88 -2.04 7.01 -2.54
CA MET A 88 -2.85 6.28 -3.50
C MET A 88 -3.18 4.89 -2.95
N LYS A 89 -4.45 4.51 -3.07
CA LYS A 89 -4.95 3.20 -2.62
C LYS A 89 -5.15 2.22 -3.76
N GLU A 90 -5.40 2.73 -4.96
CA GLU A 90 -5.66 1.92 -6.14
C GLU A 90 -5.16 2.61 -7.42
N VAL A 91 -4.84 1.79 -8.42
CA VAL A 91 -4.60 2.23 -9.80
C VAL A 91 -5.47 1.44 -10.77
N GLU A 92 -5.73 2.02 -11.92
CA GLU A 92 -6.39 1.39 -13.05
C GLU A 92 -5.33 0.85 -14.01
N VAL A 93 -5.51 -0.39 -14.44
CA VAL A 93 -4.67 -1.02 -15.44
C VAL A 93 -5.54 -1.38 -16.63
N THR A 94 -5.23 -0.79 -17.79
CA THR A 94 -6.05 -0.90 -18.99
C THR A 94 -5.25 -1.55 -20.11
N LEU A 95 -5.79 -2.60 -20.73
CA LEU A 95 -5.26 -3.22 -21.95
C LEU A 95 -6.39 -3.35 -22.97
N ASN A 96 -6.19 -2.80 -24.17
CA ASN A 96 -7.15 -2.88 -25.28
C ASN A 96 -8.59 -2.46 -24.89
N GLY A 97 -8.72 -1.44 -24.04
CA GLY A 97 -10.01 -0.91 -23.56
C GLY A 97 -10.64 -1.68 -22.39
N VAL A 98 -10.04 -2.78 -21.95
CA VAL A 98 -10.45 -3.50 -20.73
C VAL A 98 -9.68 -2.95 -19.55
N THR A 99 -10.38 -2.46 -18.52
CA THR A 99 -9.77 -1.91 -17.30
C THR A 99 -9.95 -2.85 -16.11
N LYS A 100 -8.89 -3.04 -15.34
CA LYS A 100 -8.88 -3.75 -14.05
C LYS A 100 -8.32 -2.83 -12.98
N LYS A 101 -8.87 -2.90 -11.77
CA LYS A 101 -8.34 -2.16 -10.61
C LYS A 101 -7.32 -3.00 -9.85
N ALA A 102 -6.22 -2.37 -9.45
CA ALA A 102 -5.18 -2.97 -8.61
C ALA A 102 -5.13 -2.24 -7.25
N ASP A 103 -5.39 -2.98 -6.17
CA ASP A 103 -5.35 -2.46 -4.78
C ASP A 103 -3.89 -2.45 -4.29
N LEU A 104 -3.39 -1.26 -3.95
CA LEU A 104 -2.01 -1.00 -3.51
C LEU A 104 -1.72 -1.38 -2.06
N LYS A 105 -2.57 -2.20 -1.42
CA LYS A 105 -2.21 -2.86 -0.15
C LYS A 105 -1.09 -3.88 -0.32
N ASN A 106 -1.01 -4.51 -1.48
CA ASN A 106 0.00 -5.53 -1.77
C ASN A 106 1.14 -4.93 -2.62
N PRO A 107 2.41 -5.22 -2.30
CA PRO A 107 3.54 -4.72 -3.08
C PRO A 107 3.68 -5.40 -4.46
N ILE A 108 2.98 -6.51 -4.70
CA ILE A 108 3.02 -7.26 -5.96
C ILE A 108 1.61 -7.35 -6.54
N GLN A 109 1.43 -6.82 -7.74
CA GLN A 109 0.19 -6.76 -8.49
C GLN A 109 0.29 -7.70 -9.69
N LYS A 110 -0.47 -8.80 -9.64
CA LYS A 110 -0.55 -9.77 -10.75
C LYS A 110 -1.83 -9.53 -11.52
N ILE A 111 -1.72 -9.17 -12.79
CA ILE A 111 -2.85 -8.75 -13.62
C ILE A 111 -2.81 -9.53 -14.91
N ASN A 112 -3.82 -10.38 -15.12
CA ASN A 112 -3.95 -11.19 -16.32
C ASN A 112 -5.14 -10.67 -17.12
N PHE A 113 -4.94 -10.26 -18.36
CA PHE A 113 -5.98 -9.78 -19.27
C PHE A 113 -6.51 -10.87 -20.19
#